data_AF-A0A8T6G2Q8-F1
#
_entry.id   AF-A0A8T6G2Q8-F1
#
_cell.length_a   1.000
_cell.length_b   1.000
_cell.length_c   1.000
_cell.angle_alpha   90.00
_cell.angle_beta   90.00
_cell.angle_gamma   90.00
#
_symmetry.space_group_name_H-M   'P 1'
#
loop_
_entity.id
_entity.type
_entity.pdbx_description
1 polymer ?
#
loop_
_entity_poly.entity_id
_entity_poly.type
_entity_poly.pdbx_seq_one_letter_code
_entity_poly.pdbx_strand_id
1 'polypeptide(L)'
;KRWLAGDGEAEDRSPDIAYAGEQEDDASAEEAKESKTAIRHVNGKQANRSVIRWLGRQTGHGDIASEPSDFRPGDVIVIPTNHPGRWSELGDLVVDQDADPVLLDVADRAHRIARAKPILRLHKALVSAWPEAIPAKTAGLALLADLEQRYEQEPDEVAENLRNLLDSLAASVPPDGWDWLAKAAGELAREFHGRGRLQRECHVIGAEFLVLVGRRLITNLVADDDAFSDEDDVSASGTAYPDGRPVPLQAHLPGVEALARQHAIGCGLPDRLVEAVARAGLLHDVGKADPRFQALLRGGSVWLAGEPLAKSALMPKTRAARRRARESAGYPEAGRHELLSVRLAESVPAILFQEKDLCDLVLHLVASHHGYCRPFAPVVDDEDAPQVAFDLQGHLLRWSGSTGLERLDSGIADRYWRLTRRYGWWGLAWLEALLRLADWRRSEWEETHNAQE
;
A
#
# COMPACT_ATOMS: atom_id res chain seq x y z
N LYS A 1 -2.20 -14.79 28.01
CA LYS A 1 -1.49 -13.69 28.72
C LYS A 1 -0.67 -12.91 27.69
N ARG A 2 -0.86 -11.58 27.63
CA ARG A 2 -0.33 -10.69 26.57
C ARG A 2 1.14 -10.31 26.86
N TRP A 3 2.01 -10.47 25.86
CA TRP A 3 3.46 -10.39 26.01
C TRP A 3 3.98 -8.97 25.75
N LEU A 4 3.82 -8.09 26.74
CA LEU A 4 4.67 -6.90 26.96
C LEU A 4 5.10 -6.76 28.43
N ALA A 5 4.74 -7.72 29.30
CA ALA A 5 5.25 -7.79 30.67
C ALA A 5 6.34 -8.85 30.74
N GLY A 6 7.51 -8.46 31.23
CA GLY A 6 8.68 -9.32 31.40
C GLY A 6 8.41 -10.56 32.25
N ASP A 7 9.29 -11.54 32.03
CA ASP A 7 9.50 -12.83 32.71
C ASP A 7 8.45 -13.23 33.76
N GLY A 8 7.45 -13.98 33.30
CA GLY A 8 6.57 -14.77 34.14
C GLY A 8 6.26 -16.10 33.47
N GLU A 9 6.72 -17.19 34.08
CA GLU A 9 6.34 -18.56 33.72
C GLU A 9 4.81 -18.72 33.72
N ALA A 10 4.24 -19.31 32.67
CA ALA A 10 3.17 -20.30 32.77
C ALA A 10 2.70 -20.77 31.38
N GLU A 11 2.72 -22.10 31.26
CA GLU A 11 1.96 -22.98 30.40
C GLU A 11 0.59 -22.43 29.94
N ASP A 12 0.47 -22.14 28.64
CA ASP A 12 -0.71 -22.47 27.82
C ASP A 12 -0.31 -22.26 26.34
N ARG A 13 -0.39 -23.31 25.52
CA ARG A 13 0.13 -23.34 24.13
C ARG A 13 -0.99 -23.57 23.11
N SER A 14 -2.17 -23.01 23.34
CA SER A 14 -3.25 -23.05 22.34
C SER A 14 -3.29 -21.76 21.51
N PRO A 15 -3.25 -21.83 20.16
CA PRO A 15 -3.50 -20.68 19.30
C PRO A 15 -4.97 -20.22 19.39
N ASP A 16 -5.20 -18.91 19.22
CA ASP A 16 -6.52 -18.24 19.25
C ASP A 16 -7.45 -18.58 18.06
N ILE A 17 -7.32 -19.77 17.46
CA ILE A 17 -8.17 -20.22 16.36
C ILE A 17 -8.65 -21.64 16.67
N ALA A 18 -9.97 -21.77 16.88
CA ALA A 18 -10.63 -23.06 16.97
C ALA A 18 -10.47 -23.79 15.61
N TYR A 19 -9.73 -24.89 15.62
CA TYR A 19 -9.66 -25.82 14.48
C TYR A 19 -11.09 -26.35 14.20
N ALA A 20 -11.66 -25.99 13.06
CA ALA A 20 -12.78 -26.74 12.50
C ALA A 20 -12.21 -28.02 11.89
N GLY A 21 -12.51 -29.16 12.51
CA GLY A 21 -12.05 -30.47 12.10
C GLY A 21 -12.55 -30.85 10.70
N GLU A 22 -11.66 -31.47 9.94
CA GLU A 22 -11.93 -32.09 8.65
C GLU A 22 -12.91 -33.26 8.82
N GLN A 23 -13.94 -33.28 7.98
CA GLN A 23 -14.73 -34.47 7.72
C GLN A 23 -14.40 -34.90 6.29
N GLU A 24 -13.68 -36.01 6.19
CA GLU A 24 -13.41 -36.73 4.94
C GLU A 24 -14.73 -37.12 4.29
N ASP A 25 -14.89 -36.81 3.00
CA ASP A 25 -15.76 -37.59 2.13
C ASP A 25 -15.07 -37.78 0.76
N ASP A 26 -14.92 -39.06 0.45
CA ASP A 26 -14.25 -39.67 -0.68
C ASP A 26 -15.22 -39.72 -1.89
N ALA A 27 -14.83 -39.18 -3.04
CA ALA A 27 -15.48 -39.47 -4.33
C ALA A 27 -14.61 -39.05 -5.54
N SER A 28 -13.87 -40.04 -6.04
CA SER A 28 -13.49 -40.33 -7.43
C SER A 28 -13.62 -39.24 -8.52
N ALA A 29 -12.49 -38.98 -9.17
CA ALA A 29 -12.35 -38.25 -10.42
C ALA A 29 -12.84 -39.05 -11.64
N GLU A 30 -13.52 -38.39 -12.57
CA GLU A 30 -13.47 -38.71 -14.00
C GLU A 30 -13.72 -37.45 -14.86
N GLU A 31 -13.02 -37.38 -15.98
CA GLU A 31 -12.76 -36.21 -16.83
C GLU A 31 -13.98 -35.68 -17.60
N ALA A 32 -14.02 -34.36 -17.84
CA ALA A 32 -14.34 -33.78 -19.15
C ALA A 32 -13.97 -32.30 -19.21
N LYS A 33 -12.95 -31.97 -20.01
CA LYS A 33 -12.64 -30.62 -20.49
C LYS A 33 -13.77 -30.14 -21.41
N GLU A 34 -14.46 -29.08 -21.02
CA GLU A 34 -15.11 -28.17 -21.99
C GLU A 34 -15.16 -26.75 -21.42
N SER A 35 -14.33 -25.88 -21.99
CA SER A 35 -14.36 -24.43 -21.76
C SER A 35 -15.68 -23.86 -22.24
N LYS A 36 -16.60 -23.58 -21.31
CA LYS A 36 -17.72 -22.66 -21.51
C LYS A 36 -17.73 -21.67 -20.36
N THR A 37 -17.45 -20.41 -20.68
CA THR A 37 -17.61 -19.24 -19.82
C THR A 37 -19.09 -19.10 -19.48
N ALA A 38 -19.57 -19.87 -18.50
CA ALA A 38 -20.93 -19.80 -18.02
C ALA A 38 -21.04 -18.60 -17.08
N ILE A 39 -21.75 -17.56 -17.54
CA ILE A 39 -22.23 -16.48 -16.68
C ILE A 39 -23.12 -17.13 -15.62
N ARG A 40 -22.61 -17.28 -14.40
CA ARG A 40 -23.39 -17.80 -13.26
C ARG A 40 -24.34 -16.69 -12.81
N HIS A 41 -25.62 -16.83 -13.13
CA HIS A 41 -26.68 -16.06 -12.50
C HIS A 41 -26.78 -16.46 -11.02
N VAL A 42 -26.39 -15.55 -10.14
CA VAL A 42 -26.56 -15.72 -8.69
C VAL A 42 -28.04 -15.55 -8.36
N ASN A 43 -28.69 -16.62 -7.93
CA ASN A 43 -30.06 -16.56 -7.43
C ASN A 43 -30.12 -15.66 -6.18
N GLY A 44 -31.09 -14.74 -6.14
CA GLY A 44 -31.21 -13.61 -5.20
C GLY A 44 -31.31 -13.91 -3.69
N LYS A 45 -31.09 -15.15 -3.24
CA LYS A 45 -30.90 -15.50 -1.82
C LYS A 45 -29.42 -15.69 -1.42
N GLN A 46 -28.53 -15.98 -2.37
CA GLN A 46 -27.09 -16.18 -2.14
C GLN A 46 -26.27 -14.90 -2.30
N ALA A 47 -26.83 -13.88 -2.96
CA ALA A 47 -26.21 -12.57 -3.21
C ALA A 47 -25.92 -11.74 -1.93
N ASN A 48 -26.36 -12.19 -0.76
CA ASN A 48 -26.20 -11.43 0.49
C ASN A 48 -24.81 -11.56 1.13
N ARG A 49 -23.88 -12.32 0.55
CA ARG A 49 -22.51 -12.49 1.09
C ARG A 49 -21.41 -12.31 0.04
N SER A 50 -21.66 -11.48 -0.97
CA SER A 50 -20.68 -11.23 -2.02
C SER A 50 -19.69 -10.13 -1.62
N VAL A 51 -18.42 -10.39 -1.90
CA VAL A 51 -17.30 -9.46 -1.71
C VAL A 51 -16.48 -9.40 -3.00
N ILE A 52 -15.66 -8.38 -3.16
CA ILE A 52 -14.76 -8.28 -4.32
C ILE A 52 -13.38 -8.76 -3.87
N ARG A 53 -12.82 -9.76 -4.56
CA ARG A 53 -11.40 -10.08 -4.45
C ARG A 53 -10.61 -9.06 -5.27
N TRP A 54 -9.87 -8.20 -4.59
CA TRP A 54 -9.10 -7.14 -5.22
C TRP A 54 -7.74 -7.65 -5.68
N LEU A 55 -7.54 -7.69 -6.99
CA LEU A 55 -6.30 -8.06 -7.67
C LEU A 55 -5.63 -6.82 -8.28
N GLY A 56 -5.72 -5.68 -7.57
CA GLY A 56 -5.20 -4.42 -8.06
C GLY A 56 -5.88 -4.00 -9.38
N ARG A 57 -5.05 -3.61 -10.36
CA ARG A 57 -5.52 -3.13 -11.67
C ARG A 57 -6.08 -4.24 -12.57
N GLN A 58 -5.96 -5.50 -12.17
CA GLN A 58 -6.47 -6.65 -12.92
C GLN A 58 -7.87 -7.06 -12.48
N THR A 59 -8.39 -6.47 -11.40
CA THR A 59 -9.72 -6.75 -10.87
C THR A 59 -10.79 -6.51 -11.93
N GLY A 60 -11.60 -7.53 -12.20
CA GLY A 60 -12.74 -7.46 -13.12
C GLY A 60 -14.04 -7.95 -12.49
N HIS A 61 -15.11 -7.97 -13.28
CA HIS A 61 -16.42 -8.48 -12.82
C HIS A 61 -16.40 -9.95 -12.38
N GLY A 62 -15.42 -10.73 -12.85
CA GLY A 62 -15.24 -12.13 -12.47
C GLY A 62 -14.64 -12.34 -11.07
N ASP A 63 -14.16 -11.27 -10.42
CA ASP A 63 -13.54 -11.34 -9.09
C ASP A 63 -14.55 -11.10 -7.95
N ILE A 64 -15.84 -11.12 -8.25
CA ILE A 64 -16.88 -11.16 -7.23
C ILE A 64 -16.89 -12.58 -6.64
N ALA A 65 -16.45 -12.67 -5.40
CA ALA A 65 -16.36 -13.91 -4.63
C ALA A 65 -17.56 -14.03 -3.68
N SER A 66 -18.04 -15.25 -3.48
CA SER A 66 -19.19 -15.53 -2.60
C SER A 66 -19.05 -16.80 -1.78
N GLU A 67 -18.05 -17.63 -2.08
CA GLU A 67 -17.77 -18.88 -1.39
C GLU A 67 -16.37 -18.84 -0.75
N PRO A 68 -16.17 -19.48 0.42
CA PRO A 68 -14.84 -19.53 1.06
C PRO A 68 -13.73 -20.07 0.17
N SER A 69 -14.05 -20.97 -0.76
CA SER A 69 -13.12 -21.55 -1.74
C SER A 69 -12.62 -20.56 -2.80
N ASP A 70 -13.24 -19.38 -2.91
CA ASP A 70 -12.83 -18.33 -3.85
C ASP A 70 -11.58 -17.57 -3.36
N PHE A 71 -11.26 -17.67 -2.07
CA PHE A 71 -10.18 -16.93 -1.42
C PHE A 71 -8.93 -17.77 -1.25
N ARG A 72 -7.78 -17.10 -1.31
CA ARG A 72 -6.47 -17.64 -0.99
C ARG A 72 -5.78 -16.76 0.07
N PRO A 73 -4.88 -17.32 0.90
CA PRO A 73 -4.07 -16.51 1.80
C PRO A 73 -3.32 -15.42 1.03
N GLY A 74 -3.43 -14.18 1.49
CA GLY A 74 -2.83 -13.00 0.84
C GLY A 74 -3.77 -12.24 -0.09
N ASP A 75 -4.97 -12.76 -0.38
CA ASP A 75 -5.97 -12.00 -1.14
C ASP A 75 -6.40 -10.74 -0.37
N VAL A 76 -6.49 -9.63 -1.09
CA VAL A 76 -7.14 -8.41 -0.59
C VAL A 76 -8.62 -8.52 -0.90
N ILE A 77 -9.48 -8.31 0.10
CA ILE A 77 -10.93 -8.42 -0.06
C ILE A 77 -11.56 -7.06 0.24
N VAL A 78 -12.41 -6.58 -0.68
CA VAL A 78 -13.21 -5.37 -0.51
C VAL A 78 -14.63 -5.79 -0.12
N ILE A 79 -15.03 -5.38 1.07
CA ILE A 79 -16.32 -5.74 1.69
C ILE A 79 -17.24 -4.51 1.67
N PRO A 80 -18.48 -4.63 1.15
CA PRO A 80 -19.45 -3.55 1.22
C PRO A 80 -19.73 -3.14 2.68
N THR A 81 -19.89 -1.85 2.96
CA THR A 81 -20.15 -1.36 4.35
C THR A 81 -21.53 -1.78 4.87
N ASN A 82 -22.48 -2.04 3.98
CA ASN A 82 -23.81 -2.57 4.28
C ASN A 82 -23.86 -4.11 4.23
N HIS A 83 -22.71 -4.79 4.11
CA HIS A 83 -22.65 -6.23 4.07
C HIS A 83 -23.22 -6.81 5.39
N PRO A 84 -24.09 -7.83 5.35
CA PRO A 84 -24.75 -8.36 6.55
C PRO A 84 -23.80 -9.15 7.46
N GLY A 85 -22.61 -9.51 6.97
CA GLY A 85 -21.51 -10.00 7.79
C GLY A 85 -20.99 -8.88 8.68
N ARG A 86 -20.80 -9.16 9.97
CA ARG A 86 -20.28 -8.20 10.95
C ARG A 86 -18.82 -7.91 10.64
N TRP A 87 -18.55 -6.90 9.82
CA TRP A 87 -17.17 -6.46 9.53
C TRP A 87 -16.41 -6.07 10.80
N SER A 88 -17.11 -5.74 11.90
CA SER A 88 -16.56 -5.58 13.24
C SER A 88 -15.90 -6.83 13.83
N GLU A 89 -16.19 -8.03 13.30
CA GLU A 89 -15.52 -9.27 13.70
C GLU A 89 -14.16 -9.44 12.96
N LEU A 90 -13.90 -8.67 11.90
CA LEU A 90 -12.67 -8.74 11.12
C LEU A 90 -11.54 -7.84 11.65
N GLY A 91 -11.83 -7.00 12.65
CA GLY A 91 -10.81 -6.18 13.32
C GLY A 91 -11.37 -5.14 14.27
N ASP A 92 -10.48 -4.56 15.09
CA ASP A 92 -10.78 -3.46 16.01
C ASP A 92 -10.84 -2.14 15.23
N LEU A 93 -11.94 -1.91 14.53
CA LEU A 93 -12.21 -0.62 13.93
C LEU A 93 -12.70 0.33 15.03
N VAL A 94 -11.89 1.35 15.33
CA VAL A 94 -12.26 2.42 16.28
C VAL A 94 -13.25 3.34 15.58
N VAL A 95 -14.47 2.83 15.47
CA VAL A 95 -15.61 3.57 14.96
C VAL A 95 -16.58 3.69 16.10
N ASP A 96 -17.14 4.89 16.28
CA ASP A 96 -18.35 5.01 17.07
C ASP A 96 -19.39 4.08 16.44
N GLN A 97 -19.98 3.17 17.23
CA GLN A 97 -20.90 2.15 16.70
C GLN A 97 -22.14 2.78 16.05
N ASP A 98 -22.40 4.04 16.37
CA ASP A 98 -23.49 4.85 15.84
C ASP A 98 -23.07 5.81 14.71
N ALA A 99 -21.79 5.84 14.29
CA ALA A 99 -21.35 6.68 13.19
C ALA A 99 -21.89 6.18 11.84
N ASP A 100 -22.49 7.08 11.07
CA ASP A 100 -22.91 6.81 9.70
C ASP A 100 -21.68 6.42 8.85
N PRO A 101 -21.63 5.21 8.24
CA PRO A 101 -20.51 4.77 7.41
C PRO A 101 -20.16 5.73 6.28
N VAL A 102 -21.12 6.52 5.80
CA VAL A 102 -20.89 7.52 4.76
C VAL A 102 -20.07 8.71 5.28
N LEU A 103 -20.22 9.07 6.56
CA LEU A 103 -19.42 10.13 7.19
C LEU A 103 -17.96 9.73 7.42
N LEU A 104 -17.65 8.43 7.32
CA LEU A 104 -16.30 7.88 7.40
C LEU A 104 -15.61 7.81 6.03
N ASP A 105 -16.34 8.02 4.93
CA ASP A 105 -15.75 7.96 3.59
C ASP A 105 -14.86 9.18 3.34
N VAL A 106 -13.55 8.95 3.43
CA VAL A 106 -12.51 9.94 3.15
C VAL A 106 -11.84 9.70 1.80
N ALA A 107 -12.34 8.81 0.95
CA ALA A 107 -11.57 8.31 -0.19
C ALA A 107 -11.32 9.38 -1.27
N ASP A 108 -12.24 10.32 -1.49
CA ASP A 108 -12.02 11.43 -2.45
C ASP A 108 -10.92 12.37 -1.95
N ARG A 109 -11.01 12.74 -0.67
CA ARG A 109 -10.00 13.57 0.00
C ARG A 109 -8.64 12.88 0.00
N ALA A 110 -8.60 11.61 0.37
CA ALA A 110 -7.37 10.82 0.43
C ALA A 110 -6.75 10.64 -0.95
N HIS A 111 -7.55 10.33 -1.98
CA HIS A 111 -7.08 10.24 -3.36
C HIS A 111 -6.54 11.57 -3.86
N ARG A 112 -7.22 12.69 -3.55
CA ARG A 112 -6.77 14.02 -3.95
C ARG A 112 -5.39 14.36 -3.40
N ILE A 113 -5.13 14.02 -2.14
CA ILE A 113 -3.85 14.24 -1.49
C ILE A 113 -2.83 13.24 -2.04
N ALA A 114 -3.08 11.94 -1.88
CA ALA A 114 -2.11 10.89 -2.19
C ALA A 114 -1.78 10.76 -3.68
N ARG A 115 -2.68 11.13 -4.61
CA ARG A 115 -2.42 11.04 -6.06
C ARG A 115 -2.15 12.39 -6.72
N ALA A 116 -2.17 13.47 -5.93
CA ALA A 116 -2.21 14.84 -6.41
C ALA A 116 -3.20 15.03 -7.57
N LYS A 117 -4.35 14.35 -7.57
CA LYS A 117 -5.35 14.41 -8.66
C LYS A 117 -6.74 14.63 -8.10
N PRO A 118 -7.52 15.56 -8.67
CA PRO A 118 -8.86 15.76 -8.16
C PRO A 118 -9.73 14.58 -8.60
N ILE A 119 -10.56 14.10 -7.68
CA ILE A 119 -11.61 13.14 -7.93
C ILE A 119 -12.88 13.63 -7.24
N LEU A 120 -14.02 13.38 -7.86
CA LEU A 120 -15.31 13.57 -7.21
C LEU A 120 -16.23 12.39 -7.54
N ARG A 121 -16.62 11.66 -6.49
CA ARG A 121 -17.63 10.60 -6.52
C ARG A 121 -18.98 11.18 -6.12
N LEU A 122 -19.93 11.20 -7.06
CA LEU A 122 -21.31 11.60 -6.81
C LEU A 122 -22.18 10.34 -6.76
N HIS A 123 -22.47 9.89 -5.56
CA HIS A 123 -23.47 8.88 -5.28
C HIS A 123 -24.52 9.47 -4.34
N LYS A 124 -25.78 9.03 -4.44
CA LYS A 124 -26.88 9.58 -3.64
C LYS A 124 -26.56 9.61 -2.14
N ALA A 125 -26.05 8.50 -1.61
CA ALA A 125 -25.63 8.41 -0.21
C ALA A 125 -24.51 9.43 0.14
N LEU A 126 -23.49 9.56 -0.71
CA LEU A 126 -22.37 10.50 -0.49
C LEU A 126 -22.84 11.95 -0.50
N VAL A 127 -23.69 12.32 -1.47
CA VAL A 127 -24.25 13.68 -1.56
C VAL A 127 -25.20 13.96 -0.40
N SER A 128 -25.98 12.98 0.04
CA SER A 128 -26.83 13.10 1.23
C SER A 128 -26.03 13.36 2.52
N ALA A 129 -24.78 12.90 2.60
CA ALA A 129 -23.91 13.15 3.74
C ALA A 129 -23.23 14.54 3.72
N TRP A 130 -23.30 15.28 2.62
CA TRP A 130 -22.78 16.65 2.59
C TRP A 130 -23.48 17.53 3.63
N PRO A 131 -22.76 18.47 4.29
CA PRO A 131 -23.37 19.40 5.23
C PRO A 131 -24.52 20.18 4.60
N GLU A 132 -25.60 20.41 5.34
CA GLU A 132 -26.76 21.20 4.89
C GLU A 132 -26.40 22.63 4.49
N ALA A 133 -25.30 23.16 5.03
CA ALA A 133 -24.77 24.46 4.68
C ALA A 133 -24.23 24.55 3.23
N ILE A 134 -24.04 23.43 2.55
CA ILE A 134 -23.55 23.38 1.17
C ILE A 134 -24.74 23.56 0.20
N PRO A 135 -24.91 24.73 -0.45
CA PRO A 135 -26.10 25.00 -1.28
C PRO A 135 -26.24 24.05 -2.47
N ALA A 136 -25.12 23.53 -2.95
CA ALA A 136 -25.04 22.60 -4.07
C ALA A 136 -25.60 21.20 -3.75
N LYS A 137 -25.88 20.87 -2.48
CA LYS A 137 -26.39 19.55 -2.07
C LYS A 137 -27.68 19.16 -2.81
N THR A 138 -28.66 20.07 -2.85
CA THR A 138 -29.95 19.83 -3.53
C THR A 138 -29.76 19.62 -5.03
N ALA A 139 -28.89 20.42 -5.66
CA ALA A 139 -28.56 20.28 -7.07
C ALA A 139 -27.84 18.95 -7.36
N GLY A 140 -26.95 18.51 -6.47
CA GLY A 140 -26.27 17.22 -6.57
C GLY A 140 -27.24 16.05 -6.50
N LEU A 141 -28.20 16.06 -5.58
CA LEU A 141 -29.24 15.03 -5.50
C LEU A 141 -30.14 15.02 -6.74
N ALA A 142 -30.49 16.20 -7.26
CA ALA A 142 -31.28 16.33 -8.48
C ALA A 142 -30.53 15.89 -9.75
N LEU A 143 -29.20 16.06 -9.80
CA LEU A 143 -28.36 15.55 -10.88
C LEU A 143 -28.38 14.01 -10.92
N LEU A 144 -28.38 13.37 -9.75
CA LEU A 144 -28.35 11.92 -9.62
C LEU A 144 -29.72 11.25 -9.81
N ALA A 145 -30.80 12.01 -9.76
CA ALA A 145 -32.14 11.51 -10.03
C ALA A 145 -32.28 11.10 -11.51
N ASP A 146 -32.65 9.82 -11.72
CA ASP A 146 -32.80 9.20 -13.03
C ASP A 146 -31.54 9.35 -13.93
N LEU A 147 -30.35 9.35 -13.31
CA LEU A 147 -29.09 9.70 -13.98
C LEU A 147 -28.79 8.82 -15.18
N GLU A 148 -28.90 7.49 -15.05
CA GLU A 148 -28.58 6.56 -16.14
C GLU A 148 -29.42 6.83 -17.39
N GLN A 149 -30.74 6.94 -17.20
CA GLN A 149 -31.66 7.26 -18.30
C GLN A 149 -31.37 8.64 -18.92
N ARG A 150 -31.17 9.66 -18.09
CA ARG A 150 -30.88 11.03 -18.56
C ARG A 150 -29.54 11.13 -19.25
N TYR A 151 -28.53 10.38 -18.81
CA TYR A 151 -27.22 10.36 -19.44
C TYR A 151 -27.27 9.68 -20.82
N GLU A 152 -28.10 8.65 -21.00
CA GLU A 152 -28.32 8.03 -22.30
C GLU A 152 -29.11 8.92 -23.27
N GLN A 153 -30.13 9.63 -22.76
CA GLN A 153 -31.05 10.42 -23.59
C GLN A 153 -30.52 11.84 -23.88
N GLU A 154 -29.98 12.50 -22.85
CA GLU A 154 -29.61 13.92 -22.86
C GLU A 154 -28.24 14.15 -22.18
N PRO A 155 -27.15 13.54 -22.69
CA PRO A 155 -25.83 13.63 -22.04
C PRO A 155 -25.28 15.05 -21.95
N ASP A 156 -25.66 15.93 -22.89
CA ASP A 156 -25.27 17.35 -22.86
C ASP A 156 -25.93 18.11 -21.70
N GLU A 157 -27.18 17.77 -21.36
CA GLU A 157 -27.89 18.35 -20.23
C GLU A 157 -27.25 17.91 -18.91
N VAL A 158 -26.94 16.61 -18.78
CA VAL A 158 -26.22 16.06 -17.62
C VAL A 158 -24.86 16.73 -17.47
N ALA A 159 -24.11 16.91 -18.56
CA ALA A 159 -22.81 17.58 -18.53
C ALA A 159 -22.93 19.05 -18.10
N GLU A 160 -23.95 19.77 -18.56
CA GLU A 160 -24.16 21.16 -18.15
C GLU A 160 -24.58 21.27 -16.68
N ASN A 161 -25.47 20.40 -16.22
CA ASN A 161 -25.88 20.34 -14.82
C ASN A 161 -24.70 19.99 -13.90
N LEU A 162 -23.85 19.04 -14.30
CA LEU A 162 -22.62 18.70 -13.59
C LEU A 162 -21.64 19.88 -13.57
N ARG A 163 -21.49 20.62 -14.67
CA ARG A 163 -20.67 21.84 -14.69
C ARG A 163 -21.17 22.87 -13.69
N ASN A 164 -22.47 23.17 -13.72
CA ASN A 164 -23.09 24.13 -12.80
C ASN A 164 -22.92 23.68 -11.33
N LEU A 165 -23.01 22.37 -11.08
CA LEU A 165 -22.75 21.80 -9.76
C LEU A 165 -21.29 22.03 -9.32
N LEU A 166 -20.31 21.76 -10.19
CA LEU A 166 -18.90 21.98 -9.90
C LEU A 166 -18.59 23.46 -9.62
N ASP A 167 -19.11 24.36 -10.44
CA ASP A 167 -18.93 25.81 -10.26
C ASP A 167 -19.55 26.29 -8.92
N SER A 168 -20.74 25.77 -8.57
CA SER A 168 -21.41 26.06 -7.29
C SER A 168 -20.62 25.54 -6.08
N LEU A 169 -20.10 24.31 -6.17
CA LEU A 169 -19.26 23.72 -5.12
C LEU A 169 -17.94 24.49 -4.95
N ALA A 170 -17.30 24.86 -6.06
CA ALA A 170 -16.04 25.60 -6.06
C ALA A 170 -16.17 26.99 -5.42
N ALA A 171 -17.34 27.62 -5.57
CA ALA A 171 -17.65 28.93 -4.98
C ALA A 171 -18.14 28.83 -3.51
N SER A 172 -18.41 27.63 -3.01
CA SER A 172 -18.92 27.44 -1.66
C SER A 172 -17.82 27.62 -0.60
N VAL A 173 -18.22 28.05 0.60
CA VAL A 173 -17.37 28.03 1.79
C VAL A 173 -17.90 26.92 2.70
N PRO A 174 -17.42 25.68 2.52
CA PRO A 174 -17.90 24.55 3.30
C PRO A 174 -17.44 24.65 4.76
N PRO A 175 -18.13 23.97 5.70
CA PRO A 175 -17.68 23.86 7.09
C PRO A 175 -16.31 23.23 7.23
N ASP A 176 -15.70 23.37 8.42
CA ASP A 176 -14.43 22.75 8.75
C ASP A 176 -14.44 21.24 8.47
N GLY A 177 -13.37 20.74 7.84
CA GLY A 177 -13.25 19.34 7.42
C GLY A 177 -13.83 19.02 6.04
N TRP A 178 -14.56 19.94 5.40
CA TRP A 178 -15.16 19.78 4.07
C TRP A 178 -14.56 20.70 2.99
N ASP A 179 -13.50 21.43 3.32
CA ASP A 179 -12.75 22.29 2.40
C ASP A 179 -12.23 21.54 1.16
N TRP A 180 -11.93 20.26 1.31
CA TRP A 180 -11.50 19.38 0.22
C TRP A 180 -12.54 19.31 -0.91
N LEU A 181 -13.84 19.40 -0.61
CA LEU A 181 -14.91 19.26 -1.61
C LEU A 181 -14.92 20.46 -2.56
N ALA A 182 -14.86 21.68 -2.01
CA ALA A 182 -14.79 22.90 -2.81
C ALA A 182 -13.49 22.96 -3.62
N LYS A 183 -12.36 22.53 -3.03
CA LYS A 183 -11.06 22.46 -3.73
C LYS A 183 -11.08 21.47 -4.90
N ALA A 184 -11.56 20.24 -4.67
CA ALA A 184 -11.68 19.21 -5.71
C ALA A 184 -12.61 19.67 -6.84
N ALA A 185 -13.78 20.23 -6.50
CA ALA A 185 -14.71 20.75 -7.49
C ALA A 185 -14.09 21.88 -8.32
N GLY A 186 -13.38 22.82 -7.69
CA GLY A 186 -12.70 23.92 -8.39
C GLY A 186 -11.58 23.44 -9.32
N GLU A 187 -10.87 22.37 -8.97
CA GLU A 187 -9.85 21.76 -9.83
C GLU A 187 -10.46 21.06 -11.04
N LEU A 188 -11.55 20.31 -10.83
CA LEU A 188 -12.30 19.65 -11.91
C LEU A 188 -12.97 20.67 -12.84
N ALA A 189 -13.58 21.72 -12.29
CA ALA A 189 -14.16 22.81 -13.06
C ALA A 189 -13.12 23.48 -13.96
N ARG A 190 -11.91 23.74 -13.41
CA ARG A 190 -10.77 24.29 -14.17
C ARG A 190 -10.27 23.38 -15.28
N GLU A 191 -10.24 22.06 -15.05
CA GLU A 191 -9.76 21.11 -16.05
C GLU A 191 -10.80 20.85 -17.16
N PHE A 192 -12.08 20.87 -16.80
CA PHE A 192 -13.20 20.49 -17.66
C PHE A 192 -14.10 21.68 -18.03
N HIS A 193 -13.50 22.84 -18.28
CA HIS A 193 -14.18 24.06 -18.74
C HIS A 193 -14.97 23.93 -20.06
N GLY A 194 -14.95 22.79 -20.76
CA GLY A 194 -15.70 22.55 -22.00
C GLY A 194 -16.62 21.33 -21.89
N ARG A 195 -17.90 21.50 -22.29
CA ARG A 195 -18.96 20.47 -22.19
C ARG A 195 -18.54 19.12 -22.78
N GLY A 196 -18.01 19.10 -24.00
CA GLY A 196 -17.60 17.87 -24.67
C GLY A 196 -16.38 17.18 -24.03
N ARG A 197 -15.62 17.85 -23.16
CA ARG A 197 -14.56 17.19 -22.38
C ARG A 197 -15.15 16.56 -21.12
N LEU A 198 -16.00 17.28 -20.41
CA LEU A 198 -16.68 16.77 -19.22
C LEU A 198 -17.48 15.51 -19.53
N GLN A 199 -18.22 15.49 -20.64
CA GLN A 199 -18.98 14.31 -21.09
C GLN A 199 -18.09 13.07 -21.31
N ARG A 200 -16.88 13.23 -21.86
CA ARG A 200 -15.97 12.11 -22.13
C ARG A 200 -15.27 11.56 -20.89
N GLU A 201 -15.14 12.38 -19.86
CA GLU A 201 -14.38 12.07 -18.64
C GLU A 201 -15.30 11.75 -17.46
N CYS A 202 -16.60 11.99 -17.63
CA CYS A 202 -17.65 11.60 -16.70
C CYS A 202 -17.98 10.12 -16.89
N HIS A 203 -17.86 9.35 -15.82
CA HIS A 203 -18.17 7.92 -15.81
C HIS A 203 -19.43 7.66 -14.98
N VAL A 204 -20.52 7.31 -15.65
CA VAL A 204 -21.77 6.87 -14.99
C VAL A 204 -21.71 5.36 -14.76
N ILE A 205 -22.00 4.93 -13.54
CA ILE A 205 -21.93 3.54 -13.09
C ILE A 205 -23.30 3.14 -12.53
N GLY A 206 -24.12 2.47 -13.33
CA GLY A 206 -25.49 2.13 -12.98
C GLY A 206 -26.36 3.37 -12.73
N ALA A 207 -27.44 3.20 -11.97
CA ALA A 207 -28.53 4.17 -11.90
C ALA A 207 -28.23 5.49 -11.15
N GLU A 208 -27.36 5.48 -10.13
CA GLU A 208 -27.23 6.60 -9.18
C GLU A 208 -25.77 6.98 -8.87
N PHE A 209 -24.79 6.56 -9.70
CA PHE A 209 -23.38 6.81 -9.44
C PHE A 209 -22.66 7.47 -10.62
N LEU A 210 -21.98 8.57 -10.33
CA LEU A 210 -21.16 9.32 -11.28
C LEU A 210 -19.78 9.55 -10.68
N VAL A 211 -18.73 9.29 -11.46
CA VAL A 211 -17.35 9.54 -11.06
C VAL A 211 -16.67 10.46 -12.07
N LEU A 212 -15.97 11.47 -11.56
CA LEU A 212 -15.15 12.37 -12.36
C LEU A 212 -13.72 12.38 -11.82
N VAL A 213 -12.74 12.09 -12.68
CA VAL A 213 -11.32 12.03 -12.31
C VAL A 213 -10.52 13.00 -13.18
N GLY A 214 -9.81 13.93 -12.55
CA GLY A 214 -8.89 14.83 -13.25
C GLY A 214 -7.68 14.10 -13.79
N ARG A 215 -7.17 14.53 -14.95
CA ARG A 215 -5.95 13.97 -15.54
C ARG A 215 -4.72 14.75 -15.13
N ARG A 216 -4.87 16.03 -14.77
CA ARG A 216 -3.77 16.91 -14.40
C ARG A 216 -3.42 16.74 -12.93
N LEU A 217 -2.12 16.74 -12.66
CA LEU A 217 -1.62 16.81 -11.29
C LEU A 217 -1.88 18.20 -10.70
N ILE A 218 -2.22 18.23 -9.43
CA ILE A 218 -2.44 19.42 -8.60
C ILE A 218 -1.08 19.87 -8.12
N THR A 219 -0.53 20.93 -8.71
CA THR A 219 0.87 21.34 -8.57
C THR A 219 1.34 21.50 -7.13
N ASN A 220 0.49 22.01 -6.24
CA ASN A 220 0.80 22.22 -4.82
C ASN A 220 0.66 20.95 -3.96
N LEU A 221 0.18 19.84 -4.53
CA LEU A 221 0.15 18.52 -3.90
C LEU A 221 1.12 17.54 -4.58
N VAL A 222 1.84 17.94 -5.64
CA VAL A 222 2.81 17.07 -6.32
C VAL A 222 3.97 16.69 -5.41
N ALA A 223 4.33 17.55 -4.44
CA ALA A 223 5.32 17.21 -3.41
C ALA A 223 4.79 16.13 -2.45
N ASP A 224 3.48 16.04 -2.27
CA ASP A 224 2.77 15.07 -1.42
C ASP A 224 2.18 13.89 -2.23
N ASP A 225 2.55 13.73 -3.52
CA ASP A 225 2.11 12.62 -4.37
C ASP A 225 2.76 11.33 -3.87
N ASP A 226 2.14 10.76 -2.86
CA ASP A 226 2.48 9.47 -2.34
C ASP A 226 2.14 8.45 -3.43
N ALA A 227 3.18 7.94 -4.09
CA ALA A 227 3.05 6.88 -5.06
C ALA A 227 2.69 5.55 -4.35
N PHE A 228 1.60 5.53 -3.57
CA PHE A 228 1.02 4.40 -2.88
C PHE A 228 0.70 3.36 -3.94
N SER A 229 1.62 2.44 -4.14
CA SER A 229 1.51 1.33 -5.06
C SER A 229 1.96 0.15 -4.26
N ASP A 230 1.01 -0.66 -3.82
CA ASP A 230 1.27 -1.93 -3.12
C ASP A 230 2.16 -2.90 -3.94
N GLU A 231 2.46 -2.54 -5.20
CA GLU A 231 3.05 -3.43 -6.20
C GLU A 231 4.47 -3.08 -6.68
N ASP A 232 5.14 -1.99 -6.26
CA ASP A 232 6.49 -1.71 -6.78
C ASP A 232 7.38 -0.92 -5.79
N ASP A 233 8.40 -1.58 -5.22
CA ASP A 233 9.57 -1.01 -4.51
C ASP A 233 10.16 0.24 -5.21
N VAL A 234 10.12 0.19 -6.55
CA VAL A 234 10.63 1.22 -7.47
C VAL A 234 9.90 2.56 -7.34
N SER A 235 8.62 2.58 -6.95
CA SER A 235 7.88 3.84 -6.76
C SER A 235 8.15 4.51 -5.42
N ALA A 236 8.42 3.74 -4.35
CA ALA A 236 8.76 4.29 -3.04
C ALA A 236 10.19 4.90 -3.01
N SER A 237 11.06 4.41 -3.90
CA SER A 237 12.45 4.87 -4.01
C SER A 237 12.63 6.08 -4.95
N GLY A 238 11.55 6.56 -5.57
CA GLY A 238 11.53 7.76 -6.41
C GLY A 238 11.12 9.00 -5.62
N THR A 239 11.85 10.09 -5.77
CA THR A 239 11.58 11.33 -5.03
C THR A 239 10.78 12.34 -5.85
N ALA A 240 9.89 13.07 -5.20
CA ALA A 240 9.21 14.25 -5.73
C ALA A 240 9.83 15.57 -5.20
N TYR A 241 11.15 15.62 -4.97
CA TYR A 241 11.84 16.86 -4.58
C TYR A 241 11.49 18.03 -5.52
N PRO A 242 11.32 19.26 -4.99
CA PRO A 242 11.32 20.47 -5.81
C PRO A 242 12.65 20.71 -6.55
N ASP A 243 13.78 20.22 -6.00
CA ASP A 243 15.15 20.49 -6.50
C ASP A 243 15.87 19.26 -7.11
N GLY A 244 15.33 18.04 -6.93
CA GLY A 244 15.83 16.83 -7.56
C GLY A 244 17.15 16.27 -7.00
N ARG A 245 17.47 16.52 -5.73
CA ARG A 245 18.74 16.02 -5.14
C ARG A 245 18.69 14.54 -4.73
N PRO A 246 19.78 13.78 -4.88
CA PRO A 246 19.86 12.39 -4.42
C PRO A 246 20.12 12.29 -2.90
N VAL A 247 19.69 11.20 -2.27
CA VAL A 247 19.99 10.89 -0.85
C VAL A 247 21.00 9.75 -0.77
N PRO A 248 22.19 9.95 -0.17
CA PRO A 248 23.15 8.87 0.04
C PRO A 248 22.63 7.84 1.04
N LEU A 249 22.84 6.56 0.73
CA LEU A 249 22.45 5.44 1.58
C LEU A 249 23.14 5.51 2.96
N GLN A 250 24.42 5.94 2.98
CA GLN A 250 25.19 6.09 4.22
C GLN A 250 24.62 7.16 5.17
N ALA A 251 23.87 8.15 4.65
CA ALA A 251 23.22 9.19 5.43
C ALA A 251 21.81 8.78 5.86
N HIS A 252 21.10 8.05 5.01
CA HIS A 252 19.74 7.60 5.25
C HIS A 252 19.64 6.55 6.37
N LEU A 253 20.46 5.51 6.31
CA LEU A 253 20.37 4.36 7.23
C LEU A 253 20.52 4.76 8.72
N PRO A 254 21.50 5.59 9.14
CA PRO A 254 21.59 6.05 10.53
C PRO A 254 20.43 6.93 10.97
N GLY A 255 19.82 7.67 10.03
CA GLY A 255 18.64 8.48 10.30
C GLY A 255 17.40 7.63 10.59
N VAL A 256 17.20 6.56 9.81
CA VAL A 256 16.13 5.58 10.07
C VAL A 256 16.39 4.84 11.38
N GLU A 257 17.64 4.42 11.65
CA GLU A 257 18.02 3.81 12.94
C GLU A 257 17.61 4.70 14.13
N ALA A 258 17.97 5.99 14.07
CA ALA A 258 17.68 6.94 15.14
C ALA A 258 16.18 7.16 15.35
N LEU A 259 15.41 7.31 14.27
CA LEU A 259 13.95 7.49 14.35
C LEU A 259 13.24 6.21 14.83
N ALA A 260 13.65 5.05 14.34
CA ALA A 260 13.13 3.75 14.76
C ALA A 260 13.37 3.53 16.27
N ARG A 261 14.56 3.91 16.76
CA ARG A 261 14.90 3.93 18.18
C ARG A 261 13.99 4.88 18.97
N GLN A 262 13.81 6.11 18.50
CA GLN A 262 12.96 7.11 19.15
C GLN A 262 11.49 6.66 19.22
N HIS A 263 10.95 6.10 18.14
CA HIS A 263 9.59 5.56 18.11
C HIS A 263 9.44 4.41 19.10
N ALA A 264 10.37 3.45 19.11
CA ALA A 264 10.35 2.33 20.04
C ALA A 264 10.42 2.79 21.51
N ILE A 265 11.26 3.78 21.85
CA ILE A 265 11.34 4.37 23.18
C ILE A 265 10.04 5.09 23.55
N GLY A 266 9.50 5.92 22.64
CA GLY A 266 8.26 6.65 22.86
C GLY A 266 7.05 5.73 23.06
N CYS A 267 7.10 4.53 22.47
CA CYS A 267 6.12 3.46 22.66
C CYS A 267 6.34 2.63 23.93
N GLY A 268 7.37 2.90 24.73
CA GLY A 268 7.65 2.19 25.98
C GLY A 268 8.15 0.76 25.79
N LEU A 269 8.78 0.44 24.67
CA LEU A 269 9.35 -0.90 24.45
C LEU A 269 10.56 -1.16 25.37
N PRO A 270 10.77 -2.41 25.81
CA PRO A 270 12.00 -2.80 26.52
C PRO A 270 13.26 -2.51 25.70
N ASP A 271 14.36 -2.16 26.38
CA ASP A 271 15.65 -1.76 25.76
C ASP A 271 16.13 -2.72 24.66
N ARG A 272 15.95 -4.02 24.88
CA ARG A 272 16.33 -5.05 23.89
C ARG A 272 15.51 -4.97 22.59
N LEU A 273 14.22 -4.67 22.68
CA LEU A 273 13.36 -4.48 21.50
C LEU A 273 13.62 -3.13 20.83
N VAL A 274 13.90 -2.08 21.62
CA VAL A 274 14.35 -0.78 21.10
C VAL A 274 15.58 -0.97 20.22
N GLU A 275 16.60 -1.69 20.71
CA GLU A 275 17.81 -1.95 19.94
C GLU A 275 17.55 -2.82 18.70
N ALA A 276 16.63 -3.80 18.79
CA ALA A 276 16.27 -4.64 17.65
C ALA A 276 15.58 -3.83 16.52
N VAL A 277 14.63 -2.97 16.87
CA VAL A 277 13.92 -2.11 15.90
C VAL A 277 14.87 -1.09 15.29
N ALA A 278 15.72 -0.46 16.11
CA ALA A 278 16.76 0.47 15.65
C ALA A 278 17.71 -0.21 14.64
N ARG A 279 18.21 -1.39 14.99
CA ARG A 279 19.12 -2.17 14.14
C ARG A 279 18.49 -2.61 12.84
N ALA A 280 17.21 -2.97 12.84
CA ALA A 280 16.48 -3.22 11.61
C ALA A 280 16.44 -1.95 10.72
N GLY A 281 16.26 -0.76 11.32
CA GLY A 281 16.36 0.53 10.63
C GLY A 281 17.71 0.76 9.93
N LEU A 282 18.81 0.41 10.59
CA LEU A 282 20.15 0.52 10.01
C LEU A 282 20.39 -0.46 8.85
N LEU A 283 19.65 -1.58 8.81
CA LEU A 283 19.89 -2.69 7.88
C LEU A 283 18.85 -2.79 6.75
N HIS A 284 17.67 -2.21 6.89
CA HIS A 284 16.52 -2.49 6.01
C HIS A 284 16.82 -2.27 4.52
N ASP A 285 17.64 -1.27 4.22
CA ASP A 285 17.90 -0.75 2.88
C ASP A 285 19.29 -1.08 2.34
N VAL A 286 20.13 -1.85 3.05
CA VAL A 286 21.51 -2.14 2.60
C VAL A 286 21.54 -2.91 1.27
N GLY A 287 20.49 -3.67 0.94
CA GLY A 287 20.29 -4.32 -0.34
C GLY A 287 20.10 -3.37 -1.51
N LYS A 288 19.80 -2.08 -1.27
CA LYS A 288 19.83 -1.06 -2.33
C LYS A 288 21.23 -0.89 -2.91
N ALA A 289 22.28 -1.39 -2.26
CA ALA A 289 23.64 -1.43 -2.80
C ALA A 289 23.82 -2.36 -4.02
N ASP A 290 22.80 -3.14 -4.42
CA ASP A 290 22.83 -3.87 -5.69
C ASP A 290 23.11 -2.89 -6.85
N PRO A 291 24.17 -3.10 -7.66
CA PRO A 291 24.52 -2.19 -8.75
C PRO A 291 23.41 -2.01 -9.78
N ARG A 292 22.55 -3.02 -9.96
CA ARG A 292 21.39 -3.00 -10.87
C ARG A 292 20.27 -2.17 -10.26
N PHE A 293 20.03 -2.27 -8.96
CA PHE A 293 19.09 -1.39 -8.26
C PHE A 293 19.57 0.08 -8.30
N GLN A 294 20.86 0.30 -8.11
CA GLN A 294 21.50 1.61 -8.26
C GLN A 294 21.38 2.16 -9.69
N ALA A 295 21.53 1.33 -10.72
CA ALA A 295 21.30 1.73 -12.10
C ALA A 295 19.82 2.10 -12.34
N LEU A 296 18.89 1.33 -11.76
CA LEU A 296 17.45 1.60 -11.81
C LEU A 296 17.12 2.96 -11.17
N LEU A 297 17.66 3.26 -9.98
CA LEU A 297 17.55 4.56 -9.32
C LEU A 297 18.04 5.71 -10.20
N ARG A 298 19.02 5.47 -11.05
CA ARG A 298 19.60 6.45 -11.99
C ARG A 298 18.96 6.37 -13.38
N GLY A 299 17.66 6.03 -13.44
CA GLY A 299 16.88 6.03 -14.67
C GLY A 299 17.20 4.88 -15.63
N GLY A 300 17.83 3.80 -15.14
CA GLY A 300 18.26 2.64 -15.94
C GLY A 300 19.65 2.77 -16.53
N SER A 301 20.44 3.78 -16.14
CA SER A 301 21.80 3.96 -16.63
C SER A 301 22.80 3.17 -15.79
N VAL A 302 23.37 2.12 -16.38
CA VAL A 302 24.44 1.30 -15.77
C VAL A 302 25.81 2.01 -15.71
N TRP A 303 25.96 3.13 -16.44
CA TRP A 303 27.22 3.87 -16.54
C TRP A 303 27.38 4.95 -15.48
N LEU A 304 26.27 5.36 -14.84
CA LEU A 304 26.31 6.38 -13.80
C LEU A 304 26.76 5.73 -12.48
N ALA A 305 28.07 5.82 -12.22
CA ALA A 305 28.67 5.44 -10.95
C ALA A 305 28.61 6.61 -9.95
N GLY A 306 28.61 6.28 -8.66
CA GLY A 306 28.61 7.25 -7.57
C GLY A 306 28.44 6.55 -6.24
N GLU A 307 28.32 7.31 -5.16
CA GLU A 307 27.95 6.75 -3.86
C GLU A 307 26.59 6.03 -3.94
N PRO A 308 26.39 4.91 -3.22
CA PRO A 308 25.10 4.24 -3.15
C PRO A 308 24.02 5.19 -2.64
N LEU A 309 22.89 5.24 -3.34
CA LEU A 309 21.77 6.11 -3.03
C LEU A 309 20.65 5.32 -2.36
N ALA A 310 20.03 5.91 -1.34
CA ALA A 310 18.75 5.45 -0.81
C ALA A 310 17.59 5.89 -1.71
N LYS A 311 17.70 7.09 -2.32
CA LYS A 311 16.70 7.69 -3.21
C LYS A 311 17.32 8.54 -4.32
N SER A 312 16.60 8.68 -5.43
CA SER A 312 17.05 9.45 -6.61
C SER A 312 15.90 10.18 -7.31
N ALA A 313 16.22 11.37 -7.85
CA ALA A 313 15.30 12.21 -8.61
C ALA A 313 15.12 11.81 -10.08
N LEU A 314 15.95 10.89 -10.59
CA LEU A 314 15.92 10.45 -12.00
C LEU A 314 14.90 9.33 -12.24
N MET A 315 14.01 9.07 -11.29
CA MET A 315 13.11 7.93 -11.36
C MET A 315 12.01 8.10 -12.41
N PRO A 316 11.78 7.09 -13.28
CA PRO A 316 10.78 7.21 -14.33
C PRO A 316 9.34 7.30 -13.79
N LYS A 317 8.62 8.34 -14.22
CA LYS A 317 7.24 8.61 -13.75
C LYS A 317 6.17 7.70 -14.38
N THR A 318 6.42 7.14 -15.57
CA THR A 318 5.44 6.29 -16.28
C THR A 318 5.78 4.80 -16.18
N ARG A 319 4.75 3.93 -16.23
CA ARG A 319 4.91 2.46 -16.22
C ARG A 319 5.85 1.97 -17.33
N ALA A 320 5.67 2.47 -18.55
CA ALA A 320 6.50 2.09 -19.69
C ALA A 320 7.97 2.52 -19.49
N ALA A 321 8.20 3.68 -18.88
CA ALA A 321 9.55 4.15 -18.60
C ALA A 321 10.20 3.39 -17.43
N ARG A 322 9.43 3.02 -16.38
CA ARG A 322 9.93 2.15 -15.29
C ARG A 322 10.31 0.77 -15.78
N ARG A 323 9.44 0.15 -16.59
CA ARG A 323 9.72 -1.14 -17.23
C ARG A 323 11.02 -1.08 -18.05
N ARG A 324 11.16 -0.06 -18.91
CA ARG A 324 12.37 0.14 -19.70
C ARG A 324 13.62 0.37 -18.86
N ALA A 325 13.53 1.16 -17.79
CA ALA A 325 14.66 1.40 -16.89
C ALA A 325 15.08 0.12 -16.16
N ARG A 326 14.12 -0.70 -15.70
CA ARG A 326 14.37 -2.02 -15.08
C ARG A 326 15.06 -2.97 -16.06
N GLU A 327 14.51 -3.11 -17.27
CA GLU A 327 15.11 -3.91 -18.35
C GLU A 327 16.53 -3.45 -18.68
N SER A 328 16.77 -2.13 -18.75
CA SER A 328 18.10 -1.57 -19.03
C SER A 328 19.10 -1.79 -17.89
N ALA A 329 18.62 -1.78 -16.65
CA ALA A 329 19.43 -2.02 -15.46
C ALA A 329 19.72 -3.50 -15.21
N GLY A 330 19.00 -4.41 -15.87
CA GLY A 330 19.08 -5.85 -15.63
C GLY A 330 18.57 -6.28 -14.25
N TYR A 331 17.74 -5.46 -13.60
CA TYR A 331 17.17 -5.80 -12.28
C TYR A 331 15.98 -6.76 -12.47
N PRO A 332 15.92 -7.89 -11.73
CA PRO A 332 14.95 -8.94 -12.01
C PRO A 332 13.50 -8.51 -11.79
N GLU A 333 12.58 -9.18 -12.49
CA GLU A 333 11.14 -9.03 -12.21
C GLU A 333 10.84 -9.51 -10.79
N ALA A 334 9.96 -8.79 -10.09
CA ALA A 334 9.72 -8.97 -8.65
C ALA A 334 10.95 -8.83 -7.74
N GLY A 335 12.11 -8.38 -8.25
CA GLY A 335 13.30 -8.11 -7.44
C GLY A 335 13.00 -7.17 -6.28
N ARG A 336 13.55 -7.51 -5.11
CA ARG A 336 13.29 -6.87 -3.82
C ARG A 336 14.60 -6.55 -3.12
N HIS A 337 14.90 -5.28 -2.86
CA HIS A 337 16.15 -4.94 -2.16
C HIS A 337 16.15 -5.47 -0.72
N GLU A 338 14.99 -5.58 -0.07
CA GLU A 338 14.90 -6.04 1.31
C GLU A 338 15.33 -7.50 1.49
N LEU A 339 15.16 -8.35 0.46
CA LEU A 339 15.61 -9.74 0.49
C LEU A 339 17.14 -9.82 0.41
N LEU A 340 17.76 -8.95 -0.38
CA LEU A 340 19.21 -8.82 -0.40
C LEU A 340 19.73 -8.20 0.90
N SER A 341 19.00 -7.26 1.51
CA SER A 341 19.33 -6.70 2.82
C SER A 341 19.43 -7.78 3.90
N VAL A 342 18.51 -8.76 3.91
CA VAL A 342 18.59 -9.94 4.80
C VAL A 342 19.90 -10.69 4.59
N ARG A 343 20.24 -11.03 3.34
CA ARG A 343 21.45 -11.79 3.02
C ARG A 343 22.74 -11.04 3.37
N LEU A 344 22.77 -9.74 3.11
CA LEU A 344 23.88 -8.89 3.50
C LEU A 344 24.02 -8.83 5.03
N ALA A 345 22.92 -8.69 5.76
CA ALA A 345 22.94 -8.71 7.23
C ALA A 345 23.43 -10.07 7.79
N GLU A 346 22.98 -11.18 7.22
CA GLU A 346 23.40 -12.54 7.59
C GLU A 346 24.92 -12.77 7.36
N SER A 347 25.54 -12.04 6.43
CA SER A 347 26.97 -12.19 6.11
C SER A 347 27.92 -11.72 7.22
N VAL A 348 27.44 -10.91 8.17
CA VAL A 348 28.23 -10.39 9.28
C VAL A 348 27.52 -10.64 10.61
N PRO A 349 27.67 -11.82 11.24
CA PRO A 349 26.98 -12.14 12.49
C PRO A 349 27.22 -11.14 13.64
N ALA A 350 28.35 -10.42 13.62
CA ALA A 350 28.71 -9.44 14.64
C ALA A 350 27.79 -8.21 14.69
N ILE A 351 27.14 -7.86 13.56
CA ILE A 351 26.15 -6.77 13.56
C ILE A 351 24.79 -7.24 14.05
N LEU A 352 24.51 -8.54 14.09
CA LEU A 352 23.25 -9.11 14.56
C LEU A 352 23.30 -9.45 16.06
N PHE A 353 22.15 -9.80 16.63
CA PHE A 353 22.09 -10.30 18.00
C PHE A 353 22.52 -11.77 18.07
N GLN A 354 23.25 -12.12 19.12
CA GLN A 354 23.51 -13.53 19.46
C GLN A 354 22.24 -14.25 19.92
N GLU A 355 21.33 -13.51 20.57
CA GLU A 355 20.02 -14.02 21.00
C GLU A 355 19.13 -14.28 19.78
N LYS A 356 18.78 -15.55 19.57
CA LYS A 356 18.06 -15.99 18.37
C LYS A 356 16.75 -15.23 18.15
N ASP A 357 15.97 -14.98 19.19
CA ASP A 357 14.67 -14.31 19.06
C ASP A 357 14.80 -12.85 18.59
N LEU A 358 15.85 -12.14 19.01
CA LEU A 358 16.13 -10.77 18.57
C LEU A 358 16.75 -10.75 17.18
N CYS A 359 17.61 -11.72 16.87
CA CYS A 359 18.16 -11.91 15.51
C CYS A 359 17.04 -12.18 14.50
N ASP A 360 16.16 -13.13 14.81
CA ASP A 360 14.97 -13.44 14.01
C ASP A 360 14.09 -12.18 13.86
N LEU A 361 13.87 -11.41 14.92
CA LEU A 361 13.09 -10.17 14.83
C LEU A 361 13.74 -9.16 13.89
N VAL A 362 15.03 -8.86 14.03
CA VAL A 362 15.75 -7.92 13.15
C VAL A 362 15.62 -8.34 11.68
N LEU A 363 15.93 -9.61 11.37
CA LEU A 363 15.89 -10.11 10.00
C LEU A 363 14.46 -10.13 9.45
N HIS A 364 13.45 -10.35 10.29
CA HIS A 364 12.05 -10.29 9.89
C HIS A 364 11.59 -8.87 9.59
N LEU A 365 11.93 -7.91 10.45
CA LEU A 365 11.60 -6.49 10.23
C LEU A 365 12.25 -5.98 8.95
N VAL A 366 13.52 -6.35 8.69
CA VAL A 366 14.19 -6.09 7.41
C VAL A 366 13.44 -6.73 6.25
N ALA A 367 13.12 -8.02 6.32
CA ALA A 367 12.49 -8.75 5.21
C ALA A 367 11.06 -8.29 4.88
N SER A 368 10.33 -7.75 5.86
CA SER A 368 8.89 -7.48 5.77
C SER A 368 8.52 -6.00 5.65
N HIS A 369 9.52 -5.10 5.54
CA HIS A 369 9.28 -3.66 5.60
C HIS A 369 8.44 -3.13 4.42
N HIS A 370 8.47 -3.80 3.26
CA HIS A 370 7.57 -3.54 2.12
C HIS A 370 6.35 -4.48 2.04
N GLY A 371 5.99 -5.15 3.14
CA GLY A 371 4.75 -5.91 3.27
C GLY A 371 4.79 -7.38 2.84
N TYR A 372 5.88 -7.86 2.24
CA TYR A 372 6.09 -9.28 1.93
C TYR A 372 6.67 -10.04 3.14
N CYS A 373 7.01 -11.31 2.97
CA CYS A 373 7.60 -12.17 4.01
C CYS A 373 6.65 -12.43 5.20
N ARG A 374 5.32 -12.45 4.91
CA ARG A 374 4.23 -12.68 5.87
C ARG A 374 3.26 -13.78 5.38
N PRO A 375 3.67 -15.06 5.27
CA PRO A 375 4.98 -15.61 5.63
C PRO A 375 5.92 -15.79 4.43
N PHE A 376 5.50 -15.50 3.20
CA PHE A 376 6.26 -15.87 2.00
C PHE A 376 6.94 -14.67 1.33
N ALA A 377 8.20 -14.87 0.93
CA ALA A 377 8.89 -13.96 0.03
C ALA A 377 8.38 -14.20 -1.41
N PRO A 378 8.37 -13.16 -2.28
CA PRO A 378 8.03 -13.34 -3.67
C PRO A 378 9.05 -14.23 -4.38
N VAL A 379 8.61 -14.99 -5.37
CA VAL A 379 9.51 -15.79 -6.23
C VAL A 379 10.25 -14.84 -7.17
N VAL A 380 11.59 -14.92 -7.16
CA VAL A 380 12.47 -14.10 -8.00
C VAL A 380 13.46 -15.01 -8.72
N ASP A 381 13.31 -15.12 -10.03
CA ASP A 381 14.26 -15.82 -10.89
C ASP A 381 15.40 -14.85 -11.26
N ASP A 382 16.57 -15.03 -10.64
CA ASP A 382 17.76 -14.16 -10.82
C ASP A 382 19.02 -14.99 -11.09
N GLU A 383 19.17 -15.45 -12.34
CA GLU A 383 20.31 -16.28 -12.77
C GLU A 383 21.63 -15.48 -12.83
N ASP A 384 21.55 -14.16 -13.03
CA ASP A 384 22.69 -13.25 -13.23
C ASP A 384 22.95 -12.36 -11.99
N ALA A 385 22.59 -12.83 -10.80
CA ALA A 385 22.73 -12.08 -9.56
C ALA A 385 24.21 -11.71 -9.28
N PRO A 386 24.54 -10.41 -9.10
CA PRO A 386 25.91 -9.95 -8.95
C PRO A 386 26.47 -10.26 -7.56
N GLN A 387 27.78 -10.07 -7.42
CA GLN A 387 28.39 -9.90 -6.11
C GLN A 387 28.12 -8.47 -5.61
N VAL A 388 27.57 -8.35 -4.41
CA VAL A 388 27.29 -7.06 -3.76
C VAL A 388 28.13 -6.95 -2.50
N ALA A 389 28.75 -5.78 -2.32
CA ALA A 389 29.51 -5.45 -1.13
C ALA A 389 29.18 -4.02 -0.67
N PHE A 390 28.99 -3.84 0.63
CA PHE A 390 28.63 -2.54 1.21
C PHE A 390 29.32 -2.38 2.57
N ASP A 391 30.01 -1.25 2.78
CA ASP A 391 30.61 -0.92 4.07
C ASP A 391 29.61 -0.16 4.93
N LEU A 392 29.11 -0.83 5.96
CA LEU A 392 28.21 -0.25 6.94
C LEU A 392 28.98 -0.02 8.24
N GLN A 393 29.39 1.22 8.50
CA GLN A 393 30.09 1.64 9.71
C GLN A 393 31.34 0.78 10.01
N GLY A 394 32.13 0.42 8.99
CA GLY A 394 33.34 -0.41 9.11
C GLY A 394 33.07 -1.92 9.10
N HIS A 395 31.81 -2.35 8.98
CA HIS A 395 31.45 -3.73 8.72
C HIS A 395 31.21 -3.94 7.23
N LEU A 396 32.05 -4.75 6.60
CA LEU A 396 31.94 -5.06 5.17
C LEU A 396 30.96 -6.21 4.93
N LEU A 397 29.72 -5.85 4.59
CA LEU A 397 28.65 -6.77 4.22
C LEU A 397 28.91 -7.30 2.80
N ARG A 398 28.74 -8.61 2.58
CA ARG A 398 28.98 -9.23 1.27
C ARG A 398 28.02 -10.38 0.99
N TRP A 399 27.43 -10.38 -0.21
CA TRP A 399 26.64 -11.49 -0.72
C TRP A 399 26.93 -11.71 -2.20
N SER A 400 26.81 -12.95 -2.67
CA SER A 400 26.99 -13.31 -4.07
C SER A 400 25.95 -14.34 -4.47
N GLY A 401 25.29 -14.10 -5.60
CA GLY A 401 24.23 -14.97 -6.11
C GLY A 401 22.84 -14.53 -5.68
N SER A 402 21.83 -15.29 -6.10
CA SER A 402 20.42 -15.04 -5.79
C SER A 402 20.15 -15.11 -4.29
N THR A 403 19.08 -14.47 -3.83
CA THR A 403 18.76 -14.47 -2.39
C THR A 403 18.28 -15.84 -1.93
N GLY A 404 17.55 -16.61 -2.74
CA GLY A 404 17.02 -17.92 -2.37
C GLY A 404 16.04 -17.88 -1.20
N LEU A 405 15.47 -16.71 -0.88
CA LEU A 405 14.58 -16.50 0.26
C LEU A 405 13.12 -16.89 -0.05
N GLU A 406 12.77 -17.03 -1.32
CA GLU A 406 11.51 -17.55 -1.84
C GLU A 406 11.29 -19.04 -1.55
N ARG A 407 12.37 -19.78 -1.29
CA ARG A 407 12.28 -21.21 -0.97
C ARG A 407 11.57 -21.44 0.36
N LEU A 408 10.79 -22.51 0.45
CA LEU A 408 10.07 -22.87 1.68
C LEU A 408 11.02 -23.19 2.86
N ASP A 409 12.23 -23.68 2.57
CA ASP A 409 13.27 -23.99 3.55
C ASP A 409 14.23 -22.82 3.84
N SER A 410 13.95 -21.62 3.31
CA SER A 410 14.79 -20.43 3.54
C SER A 410 14.77 -19.91 4.97
N GLY A 411 13.77 -20.33 5.76
CA GLY A 411 13.55 -19.90 7.13
C GLY A 411 12.69 -18.64 7.25
N ILE A 412 12.30 -17.97 6.15
CA ILE A 412 11.40 -16.79 6.20
C ILE A 412 10.05 -17.15 6.83
N ALA A 413 9.41 -18.20 6.33
CA ALA A 413 8.09 -18.62 6.84
C ALA A 413 8.17 -19.08 8.31
N ASP A 414 9.18 -19.87 8.66
CA ASP A 414 9.39 -20.33 10.03
C ASP A 414 9.65 -19.17 11.00
N ARG A 415 10.43 -18.18 10.57
CA ARG A 415 10.72 -16.95 11.33
C ARG A 415 9.43 -16.16 11.57
N TYR A 416 8.63 -15.91 10.54
CA TYR A 416 7.34 -15.22 10.66
C TYR A 416 6.43 -15.90 11.69
N TRP A 417 6.24 -17.22 11.58
CA TRP A 417 5.35 -17.95 12.47
C TRP A 417 5.88 -18.03 13.91
N ARG A 418 7.20 -18.11 14.10
CA ARG A 418 7.82 -18.07 15.44
C ARG A 418 7.61 -16.71 16.10
N LEU A 419 7.83 -15.63 15.36
CA LEU A 419 7.65 -14.27 15.86
C LEU A 419 6.18 -13.95 16.11
N THR A 420 5.28 -14.41 15.23
CA THR A 420 3.83 -14.29 15.42
C THR A 420 3.38 -15.00 16.70
N ARG A 421 3.89 -16.21 16.98
CA ARG A 421 3.61 -16.91 18.24
C ARG A 421 4.17 -16.20 19.48
N ARG A 422 5.29 -15.47 19.34
CA ARG A 422 5.94 -14.77 20.44
C ARG A 422 5.29 -13.43 20.76
N TYR A 423 5.05 -12.61 19.73
CA TYR A 423 4.57 -11.23 19.88
C TYR A 423 3.06 -11.10 19.63
N GLY A 424 2.41 -12.15 19.14
CA GLY A 424 1.04 -12.08 18.66
C GLY A 424 0.94 -11.39 17.30
N TRP A 425 -0.21 -11.58 16.64
CA TRP A 425 -0.52 -10.98 15.33
C TRP A 425 -0.35 -9.46 15.34
N TRP A 426 -0.93 -8.80 16.34
CA TRP A 426 -0.87 -7.34 16.48
C TRP A 426 0.48 -6.84 16.98
N GLY A 427 1.16 -7.59 17.84
CA GLY A 427 2.46 -7.16 18.36
C GLY A 427 3.54 -7.18 17.27
N LEU A 428 3.56 -8.23 16.43
CA LEU A 428 4.50 -8.26 15.30
C LEU A 428 4.16 -7.19 14.26
N ALA A 429 2.87 -7.03 13.92
CA ALA A 429 2.39 -5.97 13.03
C ALA A 429 2.79 -4.57 13.52
N TRP A 430 2.70 -4.34 14.82
CA TRP A 430 3.07 -3.07 15.44
C TRP A 430 4.59 -2.82 15.36
N LEU A 431 5.42 -3.82 15.65
CA LEU A 431 6.89 -3.69 15.53
C LEU A 431 7.33 -3.39 14.09
N GLU A 432 6.69 -4.01 13.09
CA GLU A 432 6.92 -3.71 11.68
C GLU A 432 6.49 -2.28 11.32
N ALA A 433 5.36 -1.81 11.88
CA ALA A 433 4.88 -0.44 11.66
C ALA A 433 5.86 0.60 12.22
N LEU A 434 6.52 0.35 13.36
CA LEU A 434 7.52 1.26 13.92
C LEU A 434 8.69 1.47 12.95
N LEU A 435 9.19 0.40 12.32
CA LEU A 435 10.26 0.50 11.32
C LEU A 435 9.78 1.26 10.08
N ARG A 436 8.61 0.90 9.54
CA ARG A 436 8.05 1.54 8.34
C ARG A 436 7.83 3.03 8.53
N LEU A 437 7.26 3.42 9.67
CA LEU A 437 7.06 4.82 10.03
C LEU A 437 8.37 5.57 10.19
N ALA A 438 9.40 4.94 10.76
CA ALA A 438 10.72 5.56 10.89
C ALA A 438 11.37 5.83 9.52
N ASP A 439 11.29 4.89 8.58
CA ASP A 439 11.75 5.09 7.20
C ASP A 439 10.99 6.22 6.51
N TRP A 440 9.65 6.23 6.61
CA TRP A 440 8.81 7.28 6.03
C TRP A 440 9.10 8.66 6.62
N ARG A 441 9.25 8.76 7.94
CA ARG A 441 9.58 10.03 8.61
C ARG A 441 10.99 10.50 8.30
N ARG A 442 11.95 9.57 8.17
CA ARG A 442 13.30 9.93 7.75
C ARG A 442 13.28 10.49 6.34
N SER A 443 12.59 9.79 5.45
CA SER A 443 12.35 10.18 4.08
C SER A 443 11.72 11.58 3.95
N GLU A 444 10.64 11.85 4.68
CA GLU A 444 9.96 13.15 4.74
C GLU A 444 10.89 14.27 5.26
N TRP A 445 11.70 13.97 6.27
CA TRP A 445 12.68 14.92 6.79
C TRP A 445 13.77 15.21 5.75
N GLU A 446 14.28 14.19 5.07
CA GLU A 446 15.26 14.33 3.98
C GLU A 446 14.70 15.10 2.79
N GLU A 447 13.38 15.07 2.57
CA GLU A 447 12.69 15.88 1.56
C GLU A 447 12.75 17.38 1.86
N THR A 448 12.76 17.75 3.13
CA THR A 448 12.63 19.14 3.58
C THR A 448 13.93 19.76 4.13
N HIS A 449 14.93 18.96 4.52
CA HIS A 449 16.14 19.42 5.20
C HIS A 449 17.44 19.03 4.49
N ASN A 450 18.37 19.97 4.37
CA ASN A 450 19.68 19.71 3.78
C ASN A 450 20.53 18.80 4.68
N ALA A 451 21.17 17.77 4.12
CA ALA A 451 22.05 16.84 4.86
C ALA A 451 23.35 17.48 5.39
N GLN A 452 23.45 18.81 5.37
CA GLN A 452 24.59 19.60 5.87
C GLN A 452 24.25 20.44 7.11
N GLU A 453 23.03 20.34 7.63
CA GLU A 453 22.67 20.76 8.99
C GLU A 453 22.35 19.52 9.83
#